data_AF-A0A0R2Q525-F1
#
_entry.id   AF-A0A0R2Q525-F1
#
_cell.length_a   1.000
_cell.length_b   1.000
_cell.length_c   1.000
_cell.angle_alpha   90.00
_cell.angle_beta   90.00
_cell.angle_gamma   90.00
#
_symmetry.space_group_name_H-M   'P 1'
#
loop_
_entity.id
_entity.type
_entity.pdbx_description
1 polymer ?
#
loop_
_entity_poly.entity_id
_entity_poly.type
_entity_poly.pdbx_seq_one_letter_code
_entity_poly.pdbx_strand_id
1 'polypeptide(L)'
;EKISSILAKFRESAPKSIAGYRIVGIDDLEKPTSGLPPTNGVRIYLEPSIRIIIRPSGTEPKVKCYVEIVALGELGKAKTVVEEVLNNLEGPLRKILSEQ
;
A
#
# COMPACT_ATOMS: atom_id res chain seq x y z
N GLU A 1 8.57 17.82 -2.99
CA GLU A 1 8.03 17.44 -4.32
C GLU A 1 8.04 15.94 -4.62
N LYS A 2 9.08 15.17 -4.25
CA LYS A 2 9.20 13.72 -4.60
C LYS A 2 8.11 12.77 -4.08
N ILE A 3 7.51 13.05 -2.91
CA ILE A 3 6.46 12.17 -2.36
C ILE A 3 5.14 12.36 -3.12
N SER A 4 4.86 13.59 -3.55
CA SER A 4 3.66 13.91 -4.33
C SER A 4 3.65 13.20 -5.67
N SER A 5 4.82 12.95 -6.29
CA SER A 5 4.90 12.24 -7.58
C SER A 5 4.57 10.75 -7.46
N ILE A 6 4.94 10.08 -6.35
CA ILE A 6 4.57 8.68 -6.10
C ILE A 6 3.04 8.56 -5.97
N LEU A 7 2.44 9.43 -5.16
CA LEU A 7 0.99 9.44 -4.95
C LEU A 7 0.23 9.80 -6.24
N ALA A 8 0.74 10.77 -7.01
CA ALA A 8 0.19 11.12 -8.32
C ALA A 8 0.22 9.94 -9.30
N LYS A 9 1.33 9.18 -9.37
CA LYS A 9 1.42 7.97 -10.22
C LYS A 9 0.37 6.93 -9.85
N PHE A 10 0.13 6.70 -8.56
CA PHE A 10 -0.93 5.79 -8.13
C PHE A 10 -2.33 6.32 -8.46
N ARG A 11 -2.52 7.63 -8.57
CA ARG A 11 -3.80 8.26 -8.96
C ARG A 11 -4.03 8.25 -10.48
N GLU A 12 -2.97 8.44 -11.27
CA GLU A 12 -3.07 8.60 -12.73
C GLU A 12 -2.91 7.29 -13.48
N SER A 13 -1.98 6.43 -13.04
CA SER A 13 -1.59 5.22 -13.79
C SER A 13 -1.15 4.11 -12.83
N ALA A 14 -2.05 3.68 -11.96
CA ALA A 14 -1.76 2.60 -11.04
C ALA A 14 -1.36 1.31 -11.79
N PRO A 15 -0.34 0.57 -11.31
CA PRO A 15 -0.03 -0.74 -11.86
C PRO A 15 -1.21 -1.70 -11.64
N LYS A 16 -1.27 -2.78 -12.42
CA LYS A 16 -2.28 -3.84 -12.23
C LYS A 16 -1.95 -4.76 -11.05
N SER A 17 -0.71 -4.74 -10.57
CA SER A 17 -0.22 -5.60 -9.51
C SER A 17 0.99 -5.00 -8.79
N ILE A 18 1.21 -5.40 -7.55
CA ILE A 18 2.42 -5.12 -6.76
C ILE A 18 2.98 -6.44 -6.29
N ALA A 19 4.27 -6.72 -6.56
CA ALA A 19 4.94 -7.97 -6.18
C ALA A 19 4.18 -9.25 -6.59
N GLY A 20 3.48 -9.23 -7.73
CA GLY A 20 2.64 -10.34 -8.20
C GLY A 20 1.23 -10.39 -7.61
N TYR A 21 0.91 -9.59 -6.58
CA TYR A 21 -0.44 -9.46 -6.05
C TYR A 21 -1.26 -8.49 -6.87
N ARG A 22 -2.46 -8.90 -7.29
CA ARG A 22 -3.34 -8.10 -8.16
C ARG A 22 -3.98 -6.97 -7.38
N ILE A 23 -3.94 -5.75 -7.93
CA ILE A 23 -4.67 -4.60 -7.38
C ILE A 23 -6.16 -4.77 -7.72
N VAL A 24 -7.01 -4.66 -6.70
CA VAL A 24 -8.47 -4.75 -6.83
C VAL A 24 -9.19 -3.46 -6.51
N GLY A 25 -8.51 -2.49 -5.90
CA GLY A 25 -9.07 -1.18 -5.63
C GLY A 25 -8.01 -0.20 -5.13
N ILE A 26 -8.24 1.08 -5.38
CA ILE A 26 -7.43 2.18 -4.85
C ILE A 26 -8.38 3.29 -4.41
N ASP A 27 -8.23 3.75 -3.18
CA ASP A 27 -8.90 4.94 -2.68
C ASP A 27 -7.89 6.09 -2.58
N ASP A 28 -8.27 7.26 -3.12
CA ASP A 28 -7.58 8.51 -2.87
C ASP A 28 -8.06 9.10 -1.54
N LEU A 29 -7.18 9.11 -0.54
CA LEU A 29 -7.53 9.61 0.79
C LEU A 29 -7.61 11.15 0.82
N GLU A 30 -7.12 11.83 -0.22
CA GLU A 30 -7.27 13.27 -0.38
C GLU A 30 -8.68 13.66 -0.85
N LYS A 31 -9.43 12.70 -1.42
CA LYS A 31 -10.82 12.85 -1.85
C LYS A 31 -11.69 11.75 -1.22
N PRO A 32 -11.79 11.71 0.12
CA PRO A 32 -12.45 10.62 0.81
C PRO A 32 -13.96 10.62 0.55
N THR A 33 -14.52 9.43 0.37
CA THR A 33 -15.97 9.21 0.21
C THR A 33 -16.70 8.95 1.52
N SER A 34 -15.95 8.69 2.60
CA SER A 34 -16.48 8.20 3.89
C SER A 34 -16.72 9.29 4.95
N GLY A 35 -16.76 10.57 4.56
CA GLY A 35 -16.93 11.71 5.48
C GLY A 35 -15.75 11.99 6.43
N LEU A 36 -14.65 11.25 6.30
CA LEU A 36 -13.42 11.50 7.06
C LEU A 36 -12.67 12.72 6.51
N PRO A 37 -11.86 13.43 7.33
CA PRO A 37 -11.03 14.52 6.84
C PRO A 37 -10.08 14.07 5.72
N PRO A 38 -9.88 14.88 4.67
CA PRO A 38 -8.95 14.55 3.60
C PRO A 38 -7.54 14.42 4.14
N THR A 39 -6.83 13.40 3.68
CA THR A 39 -5.45 13.11 4.05
C THR A 39 -4.63 12.86 2.80
N ASN A 40 -3.48 13.50 2.68
CA ASN A 40 -2.57 13.23 1.58
C ASN A 40 -2.04 11.78 1.67
N GLY A 41 -2.58 10.89 0.85
CA GLY A 41 -2.23 9.49 0.84
C GLY A 41 -3.14 8.67 -0.06
N VAL A 42 -2.74 7.43 -0.33
CA VAL A 42 -3.52 6.45 -1.08
C VAL A 42 -3.66 5.18 -0.28
N ARG A 43 -4.80 4.51 -0.43
CA ARG A 43 -5.07 3.18 0.12
C ARG A 43 -5.29 2.21 -1.02
N ILE A 44 -4.48 1.16 -1.07
CA ILE A 44 -4.46 0.16 -2.14
C ILE A 44 -4.94 -1.17 -1.56
N TYR A 45 -5.85 -1.82 -2.26
CA TYR A 45 -6.35 -3.14 -1.97
C TYR A 45 -5.80 -4.13 -2.98
N LEU A 46 -5.24 -5.23 -2.48
CA LEU A 46 -4.71 -6.33 -3.27
C LEU A 46 -5.38 -7.64 -2.84
N GLU A 47 -5.56 -8.55 -3.80
CA GLU A 47 -5.95 -9.93 -3.50
C GLU A 47 -4.75 -10.76 -2.97
N PRO A 48 -4.97 -11.70 -2.04
CA PRO A 48 -6.27 -12.18 -1.55
C PRO A 48 -6.92 -11.31 -0.44
N SER A 49 -6.15 -10.67 0.44
CA SER A 49 -6.66 -9.79 1.51
C SER A 49 -5.50 -8.96 2.08
N ILE A 50 -4.92 -8.12 1.21
CA ILE A 50 -3.79 -7.26 1.56
C ILE A 50 -4.21 -5.81 1.36
N ARG A 51 -3.88 -4.97 2.33
CA ARG A 51 -4.15 -3.53 2.29
C ARG A 51 -2.87 -2.77 2.53
N ILE A 52 -2.60 -1.81 1.66
CA ILE A 52 -1.41 -0.96 1.73
C ILE A 52 -1.84 0.49 1.81
N ILE A 53 -1.29 1.26 2.74
CA ILE A 53 -1.52 2.70 2.86
C ILE A 53 -0.19 3.43 2.73
N ILE A 54 -0.12 4.36 1.77
CA ILE A 54 1.08 5.16 1.51
C ILE A 54 0.73 6.63 1.77
N ARG A 55 1.52 7.31 2.61
CA ARG A 55 1.36 8.74 2.90
C ARG A 55 2.69 9.43 3.19
N PRO A 56 2.80 10.76 2.98
CA PRO A 56 3.93 11.53 3.50
C PRO A 56 3.95 11.50 5.02
N SER A 57 5.15 11.60 5.61
CA SER A 57 5.32 11.73 7.06
C SER A 57 4.75 13.04 7.61
N GLY A 58 4.72 14.10 6.80
CA GLY A 58 4.17 15.42 7.13
C GLY A 58 5.23 16.46 7.44
N THR A 59 6.14 16.16 8.38
CA THR A 59 7.20 17.09 8.83
C THR A 59 8.60 16.72 8.33
N GLU A 60 8.80 15.46 7.95
CA GLU A 60 10.09 14.95 7.47
C GLU A 60 9.98 14.52 6.00
N PRO A 61 11.09 14.54 5.24
CA PRO A 61 11.15 14.04 3.86
C PRO A 61 11.13 12.51 3.82
N LYS A 62 10.13 11.90 4.46
CA LYS A 62 9.95 10.45 4.58
C LYS A 62 8.55 10.05 4.13
N VAL A 63 8.44 8.83 3.61
CA VAL A 63 7.17 8.17 3.30
C VAL A 63 6.87 7.16 4.40
N LYS A 64 5.61 7.10 4.84
CA LYS A 64 5.09 6.03 5.69
C LYS A 64 4.31 5.06 4.81
N CYS A 65 4.65 3.78 4.91
CA CYS A 65 3.96 2.69 4.25
C CYS A 65 3.45 1.72 5.32
N TYR A 66 2.15 1.53 5.38
CA TYR A 66 1.50 0.57 6.28
C TYR A 66 1.03 -0.61 5.44
N VAL A 67 1.32 -1.83 5.88
CA VAL A 67 0.92 -3.06 5.21
C VAL A 67 0.12 -3.89 6.21
N GLU A 68 -1.07 -4.30 5.81
CA GLU A 68 -1.93 -5.21 6.54
C GLU A 68 -2.21 -6.43 5.65
N ILE A 69 -2.04 -7.61 6.21
CA ILE A 69 -2.27 -8.89 5.54
C ILE A 69 -3.19 -9.70 6.45
N VAL A 70 -4.31 -10.17 5.90
CA VAL A 70 -5.25 -11.04 6.60
C VAL A 70 -5.23 -12.41 5.96
N ALA A 71 -4.93 -13.44 6.75
CA ALA A 71 -5.03 -14.83 6.34
C ALA A 71 -6.00 -15.58 7.27
N LEU A 72 -6.83 -16.44 6.69
CA LEU A 72 -7.80 -17.26 7.42
C LEU A 72 -7.26 -18.68 7.59
N GLY A 73 -7.67 -19.35 8.66
CA GLY A 73 -7.38 -20.77 8.92
C GLY A 73 -6.67 -21.00 10.24
N GLU A 74 -6.03 -22.15 10.36
CA GLU A 74 -5.26 -22.53 11.54
C GLU A 74 -4.12 -21.54 11.78
N LEU A 75 -3.95 -21.08 13.03
CA LEU A 75 -3.04 -19.99 13.38
C LEU A 75 -1.61 -20.18 12.85
N GLY A 76 -1.05 -21.39 12.97
CA GLY A 76 0.30 -21.68 12.49
C GLY A 76 0.44 -21.48 10.97
N LYS A 77 -0.51 -22.03 10.21
CA LYS A 77 -0.54 -21.89 8.74
C LYS A 77 -0.80 -20.45 8.31
N ALA A 78 -1.77 -19.78 8.95
CA ALA A 78 -2.09 -18.39 8.68
C ALA A 78 -0.88 -17.48 8.94
N LYS A 79 -0.12 -17.72 10.01
CA LYS A 79 1.10 -16.98 10.32
C LYS A 79 2.17 -17.18 9.26
N THR A 80 2.43 -18.42 8.82
CA THR A 80 3.38 -18.71 7.74
C THR A 80 3.00 -17.99 6.45
N VAL A 81 1.73 -18.03 6.05
CA VAL A 81 1.24 -17.32 4.86
C VAL A 81 1.46 -15.81 4.99
N VAL A 82 1.16 -15.21 6.15
CA VAL A 82 1.36 -13.77 6.38
C VAL A 82 2.84 -13.40 6.29
N GLU A 83 3.73 -14.19 6.89
CA GLU A 83 5.18 -13.97 6.85
C GLU A 83 5.73 -14.06 5.42
N GLU A 84 5.32 -15.07 4.64
CA GLU A 84 5.70 -15.22 3.23
C GLU A 84 5.22 -14.03 2.39
N VAL A 85 3.96 -13.62 2.55
CA VAL A 85 3.39 -12.49 1.83
C VAL A 85 4.14 -11.20 2.16
N LEU A 86 4.42 -10.96 3.45
CA LEU A 86 5.15 -9.78 3.90
C LEU A 86 6.57 -9.73 3.32
N ASN A 87 7.29 -10.85 3.37
CA ASN A 87 8.65 -10.97 2.83
C ASN A 87 8.67 -10.70 1.31
N ASN A 88 7.67 -11.20 0.58
CA ASN A 88 7.53 -10.98 -0.85
C ASN A 88 7.20 -9.52 -1.21
N LEU A 89 6.51 -8.79 -0.32
CA LEU A 89 6.13 -7.41 -0.53
C LEU A 89 7.24 -6.41 -0.19
N GLU A 90 8.06 -6.69 0.82
CA GLU A 90 8.99 -5.70 1.37
C GLU A 90 9.94 -5.12 0.31
N GLY A 91 10.67 -5.97 -0.40
CA GLY A 91 11.65 -5.54 -1.42
C GLY A 91 11.01 -4.70 -2.53
N PRO A 92 9.97 -5.21 -3.22
CA PRO A 92 9.25 -4.46 -4.24
C PRO A 92 8.63 -3.15 -3.75
N LEU A 93 8.06 -3.12 -2.54
CA LEU A 93 7.51 -1.89 -1.97
C LEU A 93 8.61 -0.88 -1.68
N ARG A 94 9.73 -1.30 -1.09
CA ARG A 94 10.89 -0.42 -0.90
C ARG A 94 11.33 0.15 -2.23
N LYS A 95 11.51 -0.69 -3.25
CA LYS A 95 11.88 -0.27 -4.60
C LYS A 95 10.93 0.79 -5.16
N ILE A 96 9.62 0.54 -5.14
CA ILE A 96 8.58 1.48 -5.61
C ILE A 96 8.64 2.82 -4.85
N LEU A 97 8.97 2.78 -3.55
CA LEU A 97 8.99 3.95 -2.69
C LEU A 97 10.34 4.67 -2.63
N SER A 98 11.44 4.01 -3.02
CA SER A 98 12.82 4.51 -2.91
C SER A 98 13.48 4.81 -4.25
N GLU A 99 13.15 4.09 -5.32
CA GLU A 99 13.63 4.44 -6.65
C GLU A 99 12.90 5.69 -7.12
N GLN A 100 13.45 6.89 -6.80
CA GLN A 100 13.52 8.14 -7.59
C GLN A 100 14.52 9.16 -6.99
#